data_AF-A0A7H1RZZ8-F1
#
_entry.id   AF-A0A7H1RZZ8-F1
#
_cell.length_a   1.000
_cell.length_b   1.000
_cell.length_c   1.000
_cell.angle_alpha   90.00
_cell.angle_beta   90.00
_cell.angle_gamma   90.00
#
_symmetry.space_group_name_H-M   'P 1'
#
loop_
_entity.id
_entity.type
_entity.pdbx_description
1 polymer ?
#
loop_
_entity_poly.entity_id
_entity_poly.type
_entity_poly.pdbx_seq_one_letter_code
_entity_poly.pdbx_strand_id
1 'polypeptide(L)'
;MEKRPFNVYCNSISLSMSLHDIILNLQQQSPDGNIYLGKVTMSPQHAKQFAYLLLNYIKQYEEIFGEIPSPPSEEKIQELSQLGIIGVKSEQ
;
A
#
# COMPACT_ATOMS: atom_id res chain seq x y z
N MET A 1 -9.25 -29.56 -9.08
CA MET A 1 -9.31 -28.70 -7.87
C MET A 1 -9.92 -27.37 -8.27
N GLU A 2 -11.05 -27.00 -7.70
CA GLU A 2 -11.56 -25.63 -7.83
C GLU A 2 -10.55 -24.66 -7.19
N LYS A 3 -10.09 -23.69 -7.97
CA LYS A 3 -9.26 -22.62 -7.45
C LYS A 3 -10.15 -21.70 -6.63
N ARG A 4 -10.06 -21.79 -5.30
CA ARG A 4 -10.70 -20.80 -4.42
C ARG A 4 -10.02 -19.45 -4.61
N PRO A 5 -10.77 -18.33 -4.63
CA PRO A 5 -10.18 -17.01 -4.70
C PRO A 5 -9.26 -16.75 -3.50
N PHE A 6 -8.12 -16.13 -3.76
CA PHE A 6 -7.22 -15.64 -2.71
C PHE A 6 -7.75 -14.29 -2.21
N ASN A 7 -8.21 -14.26 -0.96
CA ASN A 7 -8.75 -13.06 -0.31
C ASN A 7 -7.97 -12.79 0.98
N VAL A 8 -7.30 -11.65 1.05
CA VAL A 8 -6.53 -11.21 2.22
C VAL A 8 -6.72 -9.72 2.46
N TYR A 9 -6.66 -9.30 3.71
CA TYR A 9 -6.51 -7.89 4.05
C TYR A 9 -5.03 -7.49 3.88
N CYS A 10 -4.77 -6.45 3.10
CA CYS A 10 -3.42 -5.95 2.81
C CYS A 10 -3.41 -4.43 2.96
N ASN A 11 -2.50 -3.93 3.79
CA ASN A 11 -2.33 -2.50 4.07
C ASN A 11 -0.89 -2.01 3.79
N SER A 12 -0.01 -2.88 3.29
CA SER A 12 1.34 -2.53 2.88
C SER A 12 1.74 -3.32 1.64
N ILE A 13 2.24 -2.61 0.63
CA ILE A 13 2.68 -3.17 -0.64
C ILE A 13 4.07 -2.63 -0.93
N SER A 14 5.03 -3.53 -1.17
CA SER A 14 6.33 -3.15 -1.73
C SER A 14 6.46 -3.64 -3.17
N LEU A 15 6.99 -2.77 -4.03
CA LEU A 15 7.21 -3.07 -5.44
C LEU A 15 8.64 -3.50 -5.67
N SER A 16 8.83 -4.52 -6.49
CA SER A 16 10.13 -4.97 -6.99
C SER A 16 10.04 -5.20 -8.48
N MET A 17 11.14 -5.02 -9.20
CA MET A 17 11.18 -5.20 -10.65
C MET A 17 12.36 -6.09 -11.04
N SER A 18 12.12 -7.01 -11.96
CA SER A 18 13.14 -7.77 -12.68
C SER A 18 13.17 -7.32 -14.13
N LEU A 19 14.06 -7.91 -14.94
CA LEU A 19 14.10 -7.65 -16.38
C LEU A 19 12.77 -7.98 -17.08
N HIS A 20 12.02 -8.95 -16.56
CA HIS A 20 10.85 -9.51 -17.22
C HIS A 20 9.54 -9.27 -16.46
N ASP A 21 9.60 -8.85 -15.20
CA ASP A 21 8.44 -8.81 -14.33
C ASP A 21 8.44 -7.61 -13.37
N ILE A 22 7.24 -7.22 -12.96
CA ILE A 22 6.98 -6.34 -11.82
C ILE A 22 6.26 -7.19 -10.76
N ILE A 23 6.75 -7.12 -9.53
CA ILE A 23 6.32 -7.94 -8.41
C ILE A 23 5.76 -7.02 -7.33
N LEU A 24 4.52 -7.27 -6.93
CA LEU A 24 3.89 -6.65 -5.77
C LEU A 24 4.01 -7.62 -4.60
N ASN A 25 4.78 -7.28 -3.58
CA ASN A 25 4.82 -8.06 -2.34
C ASN A 25 3.78 -7.50 -1.39
N LEU A 26 2.85 -8.36 -0.98
CA LEU A 26 1.70 -8.00 -0.16
C LEU A 26 2.00 -8.31 1.31
N GLN A 27 1.77 -7.33 2.17
CA GLN A 27 1.98 -7.45 3.61
C GLN A 27 0.78 -6.89 4.37
N GLN A 28 0.58 -7.42 5.56
CA GLN A 28 -0.24 -6.82 6.60
C GLN A 28 0.69 -6.33 7.71
N GLN A 29 0.79 -5.01 7.87
CA GLN A 29 1.54 -4.35 8.93
C GLN A 29 0.61 -4.02 10.09
N SER A 30 1.09 -4.29 11.30
CA SER A 30 0.39 -3.99 12.56
C SER A 30 1.43 -3.63 13.63
N PRO A 31 1.02 -3.01 14.75
CA PRO A 31 1.94 -2.74 15.87
C PRO A 31 2.65 -3.99 16.41
N ASP A 32 2.04 -5.17 16.23
CA ASP A 32 2.56 -6.46 16.67
C ASP A 32 3.54 -7.10 15.67
N GLY A 33 3.70 -6.49 14.48
CA GLY A 33 4.63 -6.91 13.45
C GLY A 33 3.99 -7.02 12.06
N ASN A 34 4.80 -7.55 11.13
CA ASN A 34 4.48 -7.63 9.71
C ASN A 34 4.22 -9.09 9.29
N ILE A 35 3.06 -9.32 8.66
CA ILE A 35 2.68 -10.62 8.11
C ILE A 35 2.84 -10.57 6.59
N TYR A 36 3.67 -11.46 6.04
CA TYR A 36 3.77 -11.65 4.59
C TYR A 36 2.55 -12.45 4.08
N LEU A 37 1.82 -11.87 3.14
CA LEU A 37 0.58 -12.45 2.61
C LEU A 37 0.80 -13.20 1.29
N GLY A 38 1.80 -12.79 0.52
CA GLY A 38 2.08 -13.34 -0.80
C GLY A 38 2.61 -12.31 -1.78
N LYS A 39 2.70 -12.69 -3.04
CA LYS A 39 3.12 -11.78 -4.11
C LYS A 39 2.30 -11.96 -5.39
N VAL A 40 2.14 -10.87 -6.13
CA VAL A 40 1.58 -10.86 -7.47
C VAL A 40 2.69 -10.50 -8.44
N THR A 41 3.02 -11.41 -9.34
CA THR A 41 4.01 -11.19 -10.41
C THR A 41 3.27 -10.90 -11.71
N MET A 42 3.64 -9.82 -12.38
CA MET A 42 3.05 -9.39 -13.64
C MET A 42 4.14 -9.08 -14.67
N SER A 43 3.86 -9.32 -15.95
CA SER A 43 4.68 -8.75 -17.01
C SER A 43 4.56 -7.21 -17.02
N PRO A 44 5.52 -6.47 -17.58
CA PRO A 44 5.48 -5.01 -17.65
C PRO A 44 4.20 -4.46 -18.30
N GLN A 45 3.67 -5.14 -19.33
CA GLN A 45 2.44 -4.74 -20.01
C GLN A 45 1.23 -4.85 -19.08
N HIS A 46 1.13 -5.94 -18.30
CA HIS A 46 0.05 -6.11 -17.32
C HIS A 46 0.17 -5.13 -16.16
N ALA A 47 1.38 -4.89 -15.67
CA ALA A 47 1.62 -3.90 -14.62
C ALA A 47 1.25 -2.48 -15.07
N LYS A 48 1.55 -2.11 -16.34
CA LYS A 48 1.15 -0.82 -16.92
C LYS A 48 -0.38 -0.68 -16.97
N GLN A 49 -1.09 -1.71 -17.44
CA GLN A 49 -2.54 -1.70 -17.49
C GLN A 49 -3.15 -1.65 -16.07
N PHE A 50 -2.58 -2.40 -15.14
CA PHE A 50 -2.99 -2.39 -13.73
C PHE A 50 -2.86 -1.00 -13.12
N ALA A 51 -1.70 -0.33 -13.30
CA ALA A 51 -1.47 1.02 -12.78
C ALA A 51 -2.48 2.04 -13.35
N TYR A 52 -2.76 1.96 -14.66
CA TYR A 52 -3.76 2.82 -15.29
C TYR A 52 -5.16 2.63 -14.69
N LEU A 53 -5.61 1.38 -14.55
CA LEU A 53 -6.91 1.07 -13.97
C LEU A 53 -6.99 1.52 -12.51
N LEU A 54 -5.97 1.22 -11.71
CA LEU A 54 -5.92 1.60 -10.30
C LEU A 54 -6.05 3.11 -10.11
N LEU A 55 -5.27 3.91 -10.86
CA LEU A 55 -5.35 5.37 -10.80
C LEU A 55 -6.73 5.89 -11.23
N ASN A 56 -7.34 5.28 -12.23
CA ASN A 56 -8.68 5.68 -12.68
C ASN A 56 -9.74 5.42 -11.59
N TYR A 57 -9.66 4.29 -10.89
CA TYR A 57 -10.57 3.98 -9.78
C TYR A 57 -10.35 4.88 -8.57
N ILE A 58 -9.09 5.23 -8.26
CA ILE A 58 -8.77 6.20 -7.19
C ILE A 58 -9.42 7.55 -7.50
N LYS A 59 -9.26 8.07 -8.73
CA LYS A 59 -9.87 9.34 -9.14
C LYS A 59 -11.39 9.33 -9.02
N GLN A 60 -12.04 8.26 -9.49
CA GLN A 60 -13.50 8.13 -9.36
C GLN A 60 -13.95 8.10 -7.90
N TYR A 61 -13.20 7.44 -7.03
CA TYR A 61 -13.49 7.44 -5.59
C TYR A 61 -13.40 8.86 -5.03
N GLU A 62 -12.33 9.59 -5.36
CA GLU A 62 -12.12 10.96 -4.89
C GLU A 62 -13.16 11.96 -5.41
N GLU A 63 -13.64 11.78 -6.64
CA GLU A 63 -14.74 12.58 -7.21
C GLU A 63 -16.07 12.40 -6.44
N ILE A 64 -16.31 11.19 -5.91
CA ILE A 64 -17.56 10.86 -5.20
C ILE A 64 -17.47 11.23 -3.71
N PHE A 65 -16.34 10.95 -3.07
CA PHE A 65 -16.20 11.01 -1.61
C PHE A 65 -15.29 12.13 -1.09
N GLY A 66 -14.61 12.85 -1.99
CA GLY A 66 -13.58 13.84 -1.66
C GLY A 66 -12.16 13.25 -1.71
N GLU A 67 -11.16 14.13 -1.71
CA GLU A 67 -9.74 13.76 -1.84
C GLU A 67 -9.28 12.80 -0.73
N ILE A 68 -8.49 11.80 -1.10
CA ILE A 68 -7.79 10.95 -0.15
C ILE A 68 -6.71 11.83 0.51
N PRO A 69 -6.72 11.99 1.84
CA PRO A 69 -5.74 12.84 2.51
C PRO A 69 -4.32 12.34 2.24
N SER A 70 -3.44 13.25 1.87
CA SER A 70 -2.01 12.95 1.82
C SER A 70 -1.50 12.61 3.23
N PRO A 71 -0.52 11.70 3.37
CA PRO A 71 0.15 11.49 4.63
C PRO A 71 0.66 12.82 5.22
N PRO A 72 0.60 13.02 6.55
CA PRO A 72 1.14 14.23 7.17
C PRO A 72 2.63 14.36 6.85
N SER A 73 3.10 15.60 6.66
CA SER A 73 4.52 15.89 6.49
C SER A 73 5.32 15.45 7.71
N GLU A 74 6.63 15.19 7.54
CA GLU A 74 7.52 14.88 8.68
C GLU A 74 7.48 15.96 9.76
N GLU A 75 7.44 17.24 9.35
CA GLU A 75 7.27 18.37 10.26
C GLU A 75 5.98 18.25 11.08
N LYS A 76 4.87 17.88 10.44
CA LYS A 76 3.59 17.70 11.13
C LYS A 76 3.62 16.49 12.07
N ILE A 77 4.29 15.41 11.67
CA ILE A 77 4.51 14.23 12.52
C ILE A 77 5.32 14.63 13.77
N GLN A 78 6.39 15.41 13.63
CA GLN A 78 7.19 15.89 14.75
C GLN A 78 6.39 16.79 15.69
N GLU A 79 5.61 17.74 15.16
CA GLU A 79 4.72 18.61 15.95
C GLU A 79 3.71 17.77 16.75
N LEU A 80 3.03 16.83 16.11
CA LEU A 80 2.03 15.97 16.77
C LEU A 80 2.66 15.05 17.83
N SER A 81 3.91 14.62 17.62
CA SER A 81 4.69 13.86 18.61
C SER A 81 5.04 14.70 19.83
N GLN A 82 5.49 15.94 19.63
CA GLN A 82 5.78 16.89 20.73
C GLN A 82 4.54 17.25 21.54
N LEU A 83 3.37 17.32 20.88
CA LEU A 83 2.07 17.54 21.51
C LEU A 83 1.53 16.28 22.22
N GLY A 84 2.21 15.14 22.13
CA GLY A 84 1.80 13.88 22.74
C GLY A 84 0.56 13.24 22.10
N ILE A 85 0.17 13.67 20.90
CA ILE A 85 -1.01 13.18 20.17
C ILE A 85 -0.70 11.84 19.48
N ILE A 86 0.55 11.65 19.05
CA ILE A 86 1.03 10.40 18.46
C ILE A 86 2.27 9.87 19.18
N GLY A 87 2.27 8.57 19.48
CA GLY A 87 3.44 7.87 19.99
C GLY A 87 4.33 7.41 18.84
N VAL A 88 5.33 8.20 18.46
CA VAL A 88 6.35 7.73 17.52
C VAL A 88 7.29 6.80 18.30
N LYS A 89 7.15 5.48 18.12
CA LYS A 89 8.22 4.56 18.54
C LYS A 89 9.41 4.82 17.63
N SER A 90 10.47 5.41 18.17
CA SER A 90 11.78 5.45 17.53
C SER A 90 12.27 4.00 17.38
N GLU A 91 12.35 3.51 16.15
CA GLU A 91 13.08 2.28 15.86
C GLU A 91 14.56 2.55 16.17
N GLN A 92 15.12 1.76 17.10
CA GLN A 92 16.56 1.66 17.37
C GLN A 92 17.18 0.61 16.44
#